data_AF-A0A3C1KIR4-F1
#
_entry.id   AF-A0A3C1KIR4-F1
#
_cell.length_a   1.000
_cell.length_b   1.000
_cell.length_c   1.000
_cell.angle_alpha   90.00
_cell.angle_beta   90.00
_cell.angle_gamma   90.00
#
_symmetry.space_group_name_H-M   'P 1'
#
loop_
_entity.id
_entity.type
_entity.pdbx_description
1 polymer ?
#
loop_
_entity_poly.entity_id
_entity_poly.type
_entity_poly.pdbx_seq_one_letter_code
_entity_poly.pdbx_strand_id
1 'polypeptide(L)' 'MLGFWFGGKAVTSATRPLEGLRVIELGQLLAGPFACTILAYFGAEVIKV' A
#
# COMPACT_ATOMS: atom_id res chain seq x y z
N MET A 1 41.30 7.61 -12.89
CA MET A 1 40.01 7.34 -13.55
C MET A 1 38.98 7.04 -12.45
N LEU A 2 38.43 8.09 -11.84
CA LEU A 2 37.53 7.97 -10.68
C LEU A 2 36.14 7.56 -11.17
N GLY A 3 35.74 6.31 -10.87
CA GLY A 3 34.39 5.83 -11.14
C GLY A 3 33.42 6.39 -10.10
N PHE A 4 32.47 7.21 -10.55
CA PHE A 4 31.35 7.71 -9.75
C PHE A 4 30.42 6.55 -9.40
N TRP A 5 30.52 6.06 -8.16
CA TRP A 5 29.60 5.06 -7.59
C TRP A 5 28.30 5.77 -7.19
N PHE A 6 27.24 5.61 -7.97
CA PHE A 6 25.90 6.12 -7.64
C PHE A 6 25.31 5.32 -6.46
N GLY A 7 25.67 5.73 -5.24
CA GLY A 7 25.06 5.23 -4.00
C GLY A 7 23.67 5.82 -3.78
N GLY A 8 22.67 5.31 -4.50
CA GLY A 8 21.27 5.57 -4.17
C GLY A 8 20.95 4.93 -2.81
N LYS A 9 20.53 5.74 -1.83
CA LYS A 9 20.04 5.22 -0.54
C LYS A 9 18.89 4.23 -0.79
N ALA A 10 19.09 2.97 -0.40
CA ALA A 10 17.99 2.02 -0.32
C ALA A 10 16.96 2.57 0.69
N VAL A 11 15.71 2.75 0.26
CA VAL A 11 14.60 3.09 1.17
C VAL A 11 14.32 1.84 2.00
N THR A 12 14.98 1.73 3.14
CA THR A 12 14.73 0.68 4.12
C THR A 12 13.59 1.13 5.02
N SER A 13 12.37 0.81 4.62
CA SER A 13 11.28 0.68 5.57
C SER A 13 10.47 -0.53 5.15
N ALA A 14 10.46 -1.57 5.97
CA ALA A 14 9.60 -2.75 5.80
C ALA A 14 8.14 -2.40 6.11
N THR A 15 7.68 -1.25 5.60
CA THR A 15 6.35 -0.68 5.78
C THR A 15 5.49 -1.18 4.64
N ARG A 16 4.27 -1.61 4.95
CA ARG A 16 3.39 -2.09 3.88
C ARG A 16 3.02 -0.91 2.97
N PRO A 17 2.88 -1.10 1.65
CA PRO A 17 2.76 0.01 0.70
C PRO A 17 1.62 1.01 0.96
N LEU A 18 0.54 0.58 1.64
CA LEU A 18 -0.63 1.39 1.96
C LEU A 18 -0.79 1.64 3.47
N GLU A 19 0.26 1.42 4.25
CA GLU A 19 0.23 1.66 5.69
C GLU A 19 -0.09 3.13 6.00
N GLY A 20 -1.00 3.36 6.95
CA GLY A 20 -1.47 4.69 7.33
C GLY A 20 -2.59 5.27 6.46
N LEU A 21 -2.98 4.61 5.37
CA LEU A 21 -4.13 5.01 4.56
C LEU A 21 -5.43 4.42 5.11
N ARG A 22 -6.50 5.22 5.06
CA ARG A 22 -7.88 4.82 5.40
C ARG A 22 -8.75 4.81 4.16
N VAL A 23 -9.48 3.72 3.97
CA VAL A 23 -10.35 3.50 2.80
C VAL A 23 -11.78 3.25 3.29
N ILE A 24 -12.73 4.00 2.77
CA ILE A 24 -14.16 3.78 3.04
C ILE A 24 -14.73 2.93 1.91
N GLU A 25 -15.24 1.75 2.24
CA GLU A 25 -15.89 0.83 1.31
C GLU A 25 -17.38 1.16 1.23
N LEU A 26 -17.82 1.60 0.05
CA LEU A 26 -19.22 1.95 -0.27
C LEU A 26 -19.80 1.07 -1.38
N GLY A 27 -19.04 0.07 -1.83
CA GLY A 27 -19.45 -0.85 -2.88
C GLY A 27 -20.42 -1.90 -2.34
N GLN A 28 -21.11 -2.54 -3.29
CA GLN A 28 -22.00 -3.65 -2.98
C GLN A 28 -21.57 -4.90 -3.76
N LEU A 29 -22.08 -6.05 -3.31
CA LEU A 29 -21.81 -7.34 -3.92
C LEU A 29 -20.30 -7.67 -3.91
N LEU A 30 -19.77 -8.25 -4.99
CA LEU A 30 -18.45 -8.87 -4.97
C LEU A 30 -17.29 -7.89 -5.21
N ALA A 31 -17.46 -6.93 -6.13
CA ALA A 31 -16.33 -6.14 -6.63
C ALA A 31 -15.73 -5.20 -5.58
N GLY A 32 -16.58 -4.47 -4.83
CA GLY A 32 -16.14 -3.51 -3.80
C GLY A 32 -15.36 -4.16 -2.66
N PRO A 33 -15.93 -5.16 -1.97
CA PRO A 33 -15.25 -5.91 -0.92
C PRO A 33 -13.99 -6.62 -1.42
N PHE A 34 -13.99 -7.18 -2.64
CA PHE A 34 -12.82 -7.84 -3.21
C PHE A 34 -11.66 -6.87 -3.45
N ALA A 35 -11.94 -5.71 -4.07
CA ALA A 35 -10.93 -4.66 -4.24
C ALA A 35 -10.37 -4.20 -2.90
N CYS A 36 -11.23 -3.99 -1.89
CA CYS A 36 -10.79 -3.57 -0.57
C CYS A 36 -9.98 -4.63 0.17
N THR A 37 -10.21 -5.92 -0.11
CA THR A 37 -9.38 -7.02 0.44
C THR A 37 -7.94 -6.89 -0.03
N ILE A 38 -7.72 -6.54 -1.30
CA ILE A 38 -6.38 -6.30 -1.86
C ILE A 38 -5.74 -5.08 -1.22
N LEU A 39 -6.50 -3.99 -1.00
CA LEU A 39 -5.99 -2.79 -0.33
C LEU A 39 -5.59 -3.07 1.13
N ALA A 40 -6.41 -3.83 1.87
CA ALA A 40 -6.10 -4.22 3.24
C ALA A 40 -4.85 -5.13 3.32
N TYR A 41 -4.66 -6.02 2.34
CA TYR A 41 -3.46 -6.85 2.23
C TYR A 41 -2.19 -5.99 2.14
N PHE A 42 -2.23 -4.89 1.39
CA PHE A 42 -1.13 -3.92 1.31
C PHE A 42 -1.08 -2.91 2.47
N GLY A 43 -1.92 -3.05 3.49
CA GLY A 43 -1.81 -2.31 4.74
C GLY A 43 -2.75 -1.15 4.95
N ALA A 44 -3.74 -0.96 4.07
CA ALA A 44 -4.78 0.02 4.28
C ALA A 44 -5.74 -0.39 5.42
N GLU A 45 -6.21 0.58 6.20
CA GLU A 45 -7.32 0.44 7.13
C GLU A 45 -8.64 0.61 6.35
N VAL A 46 -9.37 -0.48 6.13
CA VAL A 46 -10.64 -0.47 5.41
C VAL A 46 -11.81 -0.38 6.38
N ILE A 47 -12.67 0.61 6.20
CA ILE A 47 -13.90 0.81 6.96
C ILE A 47 -15.08 0.53 6.03
N LYS A 48 -15.88 -0.47 6.37
CA LYS A 48 -17.08 -0.83 5.61
C LYS A 48 -18.30 -0.08 6.14
N VAL A 49 -19.12 0.46 5.22
CA VAL A 49 -20.41 1.11 5.50
C VAL A 49 -21.57 0.21 5.09
#